data_AF-A0ABD6BE01-F1
#
_entry.id   AF-A0ABD6BE01-F1
#
_cell.length_a   1.000
_cell.length_b   1.000
_cell.length_c   1.000
_cell.angle_alpha   90.00
_cell.angle_beta   90.00
_cell.angle_gamma   90.00
#
_symmetry.space_group_name_H-M   'P 1'
#
loop_
_entity.id
_entity.type
_entity.pdbx_description
1 polymer ?
#
loop_
_entity_poly.entity_id
_entity_poly.type
_entity_poly.pdbx_seq_one_letter_code
_entity_poly.pdbx_strand_id
1 'polypeptide(L)'
;MTDSPLATAERALDRAADLETEDAVAVLQAARDDVRALEGEPDVDTDRRQELETRLDQRLREVTERDAYDSGLGAAMNPTEDDAP
;
A
#
# COMPACT_ATOMS: atom_id res chain seq x y z
N MET A 1 7.02 22.02 14.97
CA MET A 1 6.72 22.20 13.54
C MET A 1 5.94 20.97 13.14
N THR A 2 4.69 21.13 12.74
CA THR A 2 3.91 20.03 12.16
C THR A 2 4.57 19.67 10.84
N ASP A 3 4.87 18.40 10.62
CA ASP A 3 5.39 17.97 9.33
C ASP A 3 4.35 18.22 8.24
N SER A 4 4.85 18.49 7.02
CA SER A 4 4.00 18.63 5.84
C SER A 4 3.16 17.36 5.64
N PRO A 5 1.91 17.47 5.16
CA PRO A 5 1.10 16.33 4.75
C PRO A 5 1.86 15.36 3.82
N LEU A 6 2.66 15.88 2.87
CA LEU A 6 3.50 15.05 2.00
C LEU A 6 4.59 14.29 2.77
N ALA A 7 5.23 14.92 3.77
CA ALA A 7 6.23 14.26 4.61
C ALA A 7 5.61 13.19 5.54
N THR A 8 4.34 13.35 5.91
CA THR A 8 3.59 12.32 6.63
C THR A 8 3.29 11.13 5.73
N ALA A 9 2.85 11.36 4.49
CA ALA A 9 2.61 10.31 3.52
C ALA A 9 3.90 9.56 3.11
N GLU A 10 5.03 10.26 2.97
CA GLU A 10 6.34 9.62 2.75
C GLU A 10 6.72 8.66 3.90
N ARG A 11 6.52 9.07 5.15
CA ARG A 11 6.77 8.20 6.30
C ARG A 11 5.79 7.03 6.41
N ALA A 12 4.55 7.22 5.97
CA ALA A 12 3.59 6.12 5.88
C ALA A 12 4.02 5.09 4.84
N LEU A 13 4.52 5.55 3.68
CA LEU A 13 5.10 4.69 2.64
C LEU A 13 6.29 3.88 3.18
N ASP A 14 7.22 4.53 3.88
CA ASP A 14 8.36 3.85 4.49
C ASP A 14 7.92 2.84 5.55
N ARG A 15 7.01 3.24 6.46
CA ARG A 15 6.50 2.37 7.53
C ARG A 15 5.79 1.13 6.98
N ALA A 16 5.08 1.25 5.87
CA ALA A 16 4.37 0.13 5.27
C ALA A 16 5.29 -1.02 4.82
N ALA A 17 6.60 -0.78 4.68
CA ALA A 17 7.56 -1.85 4.42
C ALA A 17 7.74 -2.80 5.61
N ASP A 18 7.49 -2.33 6.83
CA ASP A 18 7.68 -3.06 8.09
C ASP A 18 6.37 -3.61 8.68
N LEU A 19 5.23 -3.38 8.03
CA LEU A 19 3.91 -3.81 8.48
C LEU A 19 3.50 -5.14 7.84
N GLU A 20 2.60 -5.86 8.53
CA GLU A 20 1.89 -6.98 7.92
C GLU A 20 0.99 -6.49 6.78
N THR A 21 0.66 -7.37 5.83
CA THR A 21 -0.01 -6.99 4.58
C THR A 21 -1.28 -6.17 4.81
N GLU A 22 -2.18 -6.60 5.69
CA GLU A 22 -3.45 -5.91 5.95
C GLU A 22 -3.23 -4.48 6.47
N ASP A 23 -2.35 -4.34 7.47
CA ASP A 23 -1.96 -3.04 8.04
C ASP A 23 -1.23 -2.16 7.02
N ALA A 24 -0.34 -2.75 6.22
CA ALA A 24 0.38 -2.06 5.17
C ALA A 24 -0.59 -1.49 4.12
N VAL A 25 -1.57 -2.28 3.68
CA VAL A 25 -2.61 -1.83 2.74
C VAL A 25 -3.41 -0.68 3.35
N ALA A 26 -3.87 -0.80 4.60
CA ALA A 26 -4.66 0.23 5.25
C ALA A 26 -3.88 1.57 5.36
N VAL A 27 -2.62 1.52 5.78
CA VAL A 27 -1.75 2.70 5.90
C VAL A 27 -1.47 3.33 4.53
N LEU A 28 -1.18 2.53 3.51
CA LEU A 28 -0.91 3.02 2.16
C LEU A 28 -2.16 3.65 1.51
N GLN A 29 -3.35 3.07 1.73
CA GLN A 29 -4.61 3.65 1.25
C GLN A 29 -4.89 5.00 1.89
N ALA A 30 -4.79 5.09 3.22
CA ALA A 30 -4.99 6.35 3.94
C ALA A 30 -4.01 7.43 3.46
N ALA A 31 -2.72 7.09 3.34
CA ALA A 31 -1.71 8.03 2.86
C ALA A 31 -1.97 8.49 1.41
N ARG A 32 -2.47 7.60 0.55
CA ARG A 32 -2.86 7.96 -0.82
C ARG A 32 -4.03 8.91 -0.84
N ASP A 33 -5.07 8.64 -0.05
CA ASP A 33 -6.26 9.50 0.02
C ASP A 33 -5.90 10.88 0.57
N ASP A 34 -5.00 10.95 1.56
CA ASP A 34 -4.45 12.20 2.08
C ASP A 34 -3.70 12.98 0.99
N VAL A 35 -2.81 12.33 0.22
CA VAL A 35 -2.07 12.97 -0.88
C VAL A 35 -3.00 13.45 -1.99
N ARG A 36 -4.07 12.71 -2.25
CA ARG A 36 -5.08 13.08 -3.26
C ARG A 36 -5.94 14.25 -2.80
N ALA A 37 -6.25 14.34 -1.51
CA ALA A 37 -6.99 15.46 -0.93
C ALA A 37 -6.23 16.80 -1.04
N LEU A 38 -4.91 16.77 -1.27
CA LEU A 38 -4.08 17.95 -1.51
C LEU A 38 -4.11 18.46 -2.96
N GLU A 39 -4.91 17.84 -3.83
CA GLU A 39 -5.04 18.30 -5.22
C GLU A 39 -5.60 19.73 -5.28
N GLY A 40 -4.85 20.63 -5.91
CA GLY A 40 -5.23 22.03 -6.07
C GLY A 40 -4.83 22.95 -4.92
N GLU A 41 -4.20 22.41 -3.86
CA GLU A 41 -3.68 23.23 -2.77
C GLU A 41 -2.51 24.10 -3.26
N PRO A 42 -2.57 25.45 -3.10
CA PRO A 42 -1.60 26.37 -3.69
C PRO A 42 -0.20 26.28 -3.08
N ASP A 43 -0.12 25.81 -1.82
CA ASP A 43 1.13 25.66 -1.08
C ASP A 43 1.74 24.25 -1.22
N VAL A 44 1.13 23.39 -2.04
CA VAL A 44 1.58 22.01 -2.27
C VAL A 44 2.31 21.92 -3.61
N ASP A 45 3.53 21.38 -3.55
CA ASP A 45 4.29 21.05 -4.75
C ASP A 45 3.55 19.94 -5.52
N THR A 46 3.00 20.31 -6.68
CA THR A 46 2.18 19.43 -7.50
C THR A 46 2.98 18.27 -8.09
N ASP A 47 4.23 18.49 -8.46
CA ASP A 47 5.08 17.45 -9.03
C ASP A 47 5.43 16.42 -7.95
N ARG A 48 5.82 16.89 -6.76
CA ARG A 48 6.10 16.01 -5.61
C ARG A 48 4.85 15.24 -5.17
N ARG A 49 3.69 15.88 -5.15
CA ARG A 49 2.41 15.24 -4.82
C ARG A 49 2.10 14.08 -5.78
N GLN A 50 2.21 14.31 -7.08
CA GLN A 50 1.94 13.29 -8.11
C GLN A 50 2.96 12.14 -8.08
N GLU A 51 4.24 12.45 -7.87
CA GLU A 51 5.28 11.43 -7.69
C GLU A 51 4.98 10.53 -6.49
N LEU A 52 4.58 11.13 -5.37
CA LEU A 52 4.26 10.39 -4.16
C LEU A 52 2.99 9.55 -4.31
N GLU A 53 1.93 10.10 -4.92
CA GLU A 53 0.71 9.37 -5.25
C GLU A 53 1.02 8.14 -6.11
N THR A 54 1.86 8.30 -7.13
CA THR A 54 2.31 7.22 -8.02
C THR A 54 3.07 6.13 -7.27
N ARG A 55 3.96 6.50 -6.33
CA ARG A 55 4.69 5.54 -5.49
C ARG A 55 3.78 4.77 -4.56
N LEU A 56 2.83 5.45 -3.91
CA LEU A 56 1.84 4.82 -3.05
C LEU A 56 0.99 3.80 -3.82
N ASP A 57 0.53 4.16 -5.03
CA ASP A 57 -0.21 3.26 -5.91
C ASP A 57 0.59 2.02 -6.32
N GLN A 58 1.86 2.21 -6.70
CA GLN A 58 2.76 1.09 -7.03
C GLN A 58 2.95 0.15 -5.84
N ARG A 59 3.19 0.70 -4.65
CA ARG A 59 3.42 -0.09 -3.44
C ARG A 59 2.16 -0.85 -3.02
N LEU A 60 1.00 -0.20 -3.08
CA LEU A 60 -0.29 -0.83 -2.79
C LEU A 60 -0.52 -2.07 -3.67
N ARG A 61 -0.24 -1.92 -4.97
CA ARG A 61 -0.35 -3.00 -5.94
C ARG A 61 0.59 -4.15 -5.61
N GLU A 62 1.86 -3.85 -5.34
CA GLU A 62 2.87 -4.86 -5.00
C GLU A 62 2.47 -5.66 -3.74
N VAL A 63 2.02 -4.97 -2.68
CA VAL A 63 1.61 -5.62 -1.43
C VAL A 63 0.38 -6.50 -1.65
N THR A 64 -0.60 -6.03 -2.41
CA THR A 64 -1.84 -6.78 -2.70
C THR A 64 -1.58 -7.98 -3.60
N GLU A 65 -0.72 -7.84 -4.62
CA GLU A 65 -0.34 -8.94 -5.50
C GLU A 65 0.48 -10.00 -4.76
N ARG A 66 1.37 -9.59 -3.85
CA ARG A 66 2.11 -10.51 -2.98
C ARG A 66 1.17 -11.34 -2.10
N ASP A 67 0.19 -10.69 -1.46
CA ASP A 67 -0.81 -11.37 -0.64
C ASP A 67 -1.64 -12.38 -1.42
N ALA A 68 -2.09 -12.00 -2.62
CA ALA A 68 -2.82 -12.89 -3.51
C ALA A 68 -1.97 -14.11 -3.93
N TYR A 69 -0.66 -13.93 -4.12
CA TYR A 69 0.26 -15.03 -4.42
C TYR A 69 0.51 -15.93 -3.21
N ASP A 70 0.78 -15.36 -2.02
CA ASP A 70 1.02 -16.10 -0.78
C ASP A 70 -0.23 -16.87 -0.33
N SER A 71 -1.42 -16.26 -0.43
CA SER A 71 -2.70 -16.93 -0.16
C SER A 71 -3.07 -17.96 -1.25
N GLY A 72 -2.70 -17.70 -2.51
CA GLY A 72 -2.87 -18.62 -3.63
C GLY A 72 -2.01 -19.89 -3.54
N LEU A 73 -0.79 -19.79 -3.02
CA LEU A 73 0.08 -20.94 -2.76
C LEU A 73 -0.45 -21.81 -1.61
N GLY A 74 -1.11 -21.20 -0.61
CA GLY A 74 -1.83 -21.92 0.44
C GLY A 74 -3.07 -22.67 -0.05
N ALA A 75 -3.79 -22.13 -1.04
CA ALA A 75 -4.95 -22.79 -1.65
C ALA A 75 -4.58 -23.89 -2.66
N ALA A 76 -3.42 -23.79 -3.33
CA ALA A 76 -2.92 -24.81 -4.27
C ALA A 76 -2.22 -26.01 -3.59
N MET A 77 -1.87 -25.88 -2.31
CA MET A 77 -1.30 -26.96 -1.47
C MET A 77 -2.38 -27.68 -0.64
N ASN A 78 -3.55 -27.89 -1.23
CA ASN A 78 -4.55 -28.81 -0.68
C ASN A 78 -4.71 -30.03 -1.58
N PRO A 79 -3.71 -30.94 -1.67
CA PRO A 79 -4.02 -32.31 -2.01
C PRO A 79 -4.69 -32.92 -0.78
N THR A 80 -6.00 -32.76 -0.64
CA THR A 80 -6.76 -33.78 0.08
C THR A 80 -6.74 -35.02 -0.81
N GLU A 81 -5.63 -35.74 -0.73
CA GLU A 81 -5.58 -37.18 -0.91
C GLU A 81 -6.56 -37.79 0.10
N ASP A 82 -7.76 -38.14 -0.36
CA ASP A 82 -8.47 -39.31 0.16
C ASP A 82 -9.56 -39.75 -0.84
N ASP A 83 -9.11 -40.14 -2.04
CA ASP A 83 -9.81 -41.17 -2.81
C ASP A 83 -9.38 -42.52 -2.19
N ALA A 84 -9.86 -42.77 -0.96
CA ALA A 84 -9.74 -44.09 -0.33
C ALA A 84 -10.83 -45.01 -0.88
N PRO A 85 -10.49 -46.28 -1.17
CA PRO A 85 -11.26 -47.19 -2.04
C PRO A 85 -12.65 -47.60 -1.51
#